data_AF-A0A485L6P3-F1
#
_entry.id   AF-A0A485L6P3-F1
#
_cell.length_a   1.000
_cell.length_b   1.000
_cell.length_c   1.000
_cell.angle_alpha   90.00
_cell.angle_beta   90.00
_cell.angle_gamma   90.00
#
_symmetry.space_group_name_H-M   'P 1'
#
loop_
_entity.id
_entity.type
_entity.pdbx_description
1 polymer ?
#
loop_
_entity_poly.entity_id
_entity_poly.type
_entity_poly.pdbx_seq_one_letter_code
_entity_poly.pdbx_strand_id
1 'polypeptide(L)'
;MRVVSPLELPPPKMEEREIAENEQALAVFANGELTEETFAAHPPLGRILEQLRDTGILYYDWNRLKCVILFKVKAALHMYDTTGPSSEEEIDRVELFETITARATPPFTLQRLIEVVVAPKAYYRLSSKFLNAVHKFFEVSSLADVDDPRAPRLAVAQRKLPTSIRQFID
;
A
#
# COMPACT_ATOMS: atom_id res chain seq x y z
N MET A 1 -10.42 29.95 -19.67
CA MET A 1 -10.26 28.68 -20.41
C MET A 1 -10.45 27.55 -19.39
N ARG A 2 -11.61 26.87 -19.38
CA ARG A 2 -11.86 25.77 -18.44
C ARG A 2 -10.97 24.60 -18.84
N VAL A 3 -10.00 24.25 -18.00
CA VAL A 3 -9.28 22.98 -18.11
C VAL A 3 -10.32 21.91 -17.80
N VAL A 4 -10.83 21.26 -18.84
CA VAL A 4 -11.67 20.08 -18.69
C VAL A 4 -10.73 19.02 -18.11
N SER A 5 -10.96 18.60 -16.87
CA SER A 5 -10.25 17.45 -16.30
C SER A 5 -10.37 16.29 -17.29
N PRO A 6 -9.28 15.52 -17.55
CA PRO A 6 -9.41 14.29 -18.29
C PRO A 6 -10.52 13.47 -17.64
N LEU A 7 -11.47 12.98 -18.44
CA LEU A 7 -12.37 11.93 -18.00
C LEU A 7 -11.46 10.78 -17.54
N GLU A 8 -11.26 10.60 -16.23
CA GLU A 8 -10.51 9.48 -15.68
C GLU A 8 -11.35 8.23 -15.98
N LEU A 9 -11.01 7.53 -17.06
CA LEU A 9 -11.66 6.28 -17.41
C LEU A 9 -11.43 5.29 -16.27
N PRO A 10 -12.44 4.46 -15.92
CA PRO A 10 -12.23 3.42 -14.92
C PRO A 10 -11.09 2.50 -15.41
N PRO A 11 -10.28 1.95 -14.49
CA PRO A 11 -9.25 1.01 -14.87
C PRO A 11 -9.88 -0.16 -15.66
N PRO A 12 -9.13 -0.79 -16.57
CA PRO A 12 -9.64 -1.91 -17.34
C PRO A 12 -10.12 -3.01 -16.39
N LYS A 13 -11.28 -3.60 -16.71
CA LYS A 13 -11.80 -4.76 -15.99
C LYS A 13 -10.80 -5.90 -16.06
N MET A 14 -10.61 -6.61 -14.95
CA MET A 14 -9.77 -7.80 -14.91
C MET A 14 -10.57 -9.02 -15.38
N GLU A 15 -9.90 -9.95 -16.07
CA GLU A 15 -10.51 -11.22 -16.44
C GLU A 15 -10.66 -12.13 -15.21
N GLU A 16 -11.69 -12.98 -15.19
CA GLU A 16 -11.97 -13.87 -14.06
C GLU A 16 -10.77 -14.78 -13.71
N ARG A 17 -10.04 -15.24 -14.74
CA ARG A 17 -8.83 -16.04 -14.57
C ARG A 17 -7.74 -15.28 -13.82
N GLU A 18 -7.55 -14.01 -14.14
CA GLU A 18 -6.56 -13.15 -13.47
C GLU A 18 -6.98 -12.87 -12.02
N ILE A 19 -8.26 -12.61 -11.78
CA ILE A 19 -8.79 -12.41 -10.43
C ILE A 19 -8.54 -13.65 -9.58
N ALA A 20 -8.89 -14.85 -10.08
CA ALA A 20 -8.68 -16.11 -9.38
C ALA A 20 -7.20 -16.41 -9.12
N GLU A 21 -6.32 -16.10 -10.08
CA GLU A 21 -4.87 -16.24 -9.92
C GLU A 21 -4.34 -15.33 -8.80
N ASN A 22 -4.77 -14.06 -8.77
CA ASN A 22 -4.38 -13.08 -7.76
C ASN A 22 -4.88 -13.49 -6.36
N GLU A 23 -6.14 -13.91 -6.25
CA GLU A 23 -6.72 -14.39 -5.00
C GLU A 23 -6.01 -15.64 -4.47
N GLN A 24 -5.70 -16.60 -5.36
CA GLN A 24 -4.98 -17.81 -4.99
C GLN A 24 -3.56 -17.50 -4.52
N ALA A 25 -2.83 -16.63 -5.21
CA ALA A 25 -1.48 -16.24 -4.80
C ALA A 25 -1.47 -15.56 -3.43
N LEU A 26 -2.42 -14.64 -3.18
CA LEU A 26 -2.62 -14.02 -1.88
C LEU A 26 -2.93 -15.05 -0.80
N ALA A 27 -3.77 -16.04 -1.11
CA ALA A 27 -4.14 -17.09 -0.17
C ALA A 27 -2.97 -18.00 0.19
N VAL A 28 -2.22 -18.47 -0.81
CA VAL A 28 -1.03 -19.31 -0.60
C VAL A 28 0.02 -18.55 0.21
N PHE A 29 0.31 -17.30 -0.15
CA PHE A 29 1.30 -16.50 0.56
C PHE A 29 0.88 -16.22 2.01
N ALA A 30 -0.38 -15.83 2.25
CA ALA A 30 -0.86 -15.52 3.60
C ALA A 30 -0.92 -16.74 4.53
N ASN A 31 -1.12 -17.94 3.98
CA ASN A 31 -1.18 -19.19 4.76
C ASN A 31 0.16 -19.92 4.85
N GLY A 32 1.17 -19.49 4.08
CA GLY A 32 2.49 -20.10 4.01
C GLY A 32 3.56 -19.32 4.76
N GLU A 33 4.81 -19.58 4.39
CA GLU A 33 5.96 -18.84 4.94
C GLU A 33 6.17 -17.52 4.19
N LEU A 34 6.23 -16.42 4.94
CA LEU A 34 6.42 -15.07 4.40
C LEU A 34 7.89 -14.81 4.06
N THR A 35 8.41 -15.46 3.03
CA THR A 35 9.82 -15.40 2.59
C THR A 35 9.95 -14.79 1.19
N GLU A 36 11.17 -14.37 0.84
CA GLU A 36 11.48 -13.87 -0.50
C GLU A 36 11.29 -14.94 -1.57
N GLU A 37 11.62 -16.21 -1.26
CA GLU A 37 11.40 -17.33 -2.16
C GLU A 37 9.91 -17.53 -2.45
N THR A 38 9.07 -17.57 -1.41
CA THR A 38 7.61 -17.68 -1.58
C THR A 38 7.09 -16.46 -2.35
N PHE A 39 7.56 -15.24 -2.08
CA PHE A 39 7.12 -14.07 -2.81
C PHE A 39 7.49 -14.15 -4.30
N ALA A 40 8.74 -14.51 -4.61
CA ALA A 40 9.25 -14.63 -5.97
C ALA A 40 8.56 -15.76 -6.77
N ALA A 41 8.15 -16.83 -6.08
CA ALA A 41 7.39 -17.94 -6.68
C ALA A 41 5.96 -17.53 -7.09
N HIS A 42 5.46 -16.37 -6.65
CA HIS A 42 4.10 -15.90 -6.94
C HIS A 42 4.11 -14.52 -7.62
N PRO A 43 4.41 -14.46 -8.94
CA PRO A 43 4.36 -13.22 -9.72
C PRO A 43 3.09 -12.36 -9.57
N PRO A 44 1.88 -12.95 -9.38
CA PRO A 44 0.67 -12.17 -9.11
C PRO A 44 0.79 -11.19 -7.94
N LEU A 45 1.56 -11.51 -6.89
CA LEU A 45 1.76 -10.60 -5.75
C LEU A 45 2.44 -9.30 -6.18
N GLY A 46 3.42 -9.38 -7.08
CA GLY A 46 4.05 -8.20 -7.67
C GLY A 46 3.06 -7.36 -8.47
N ARG A 47 2.25 -8.00 -9.31
CA ARG A 47 1.21 -7.34 -10.12
C ARG A 47 0.19 -6.59 -9.26
N ILE A 48 -0.26 -7.19 -8.15
CA ILE A 48 -1.20 -6.57 -7.20
C ILE A 48 -0.56 -5.33 -6.56
N LEU A 49 0.71 -5.42 -6.14
CA LEU A 49 1.41 -4.26 -5.57
C LEU A 49 1.60 -3.14 -6.60
N GLU A 50 1.89 -3.46 -7.86
CA GLU A 50 1.97 -2.46 -8.93
C GLU A 50 0.62 -1.79 -9.19
N GLN A 51 -0.47 -2.57 -9.27
CA GLN A 51 -1.82 -2.04 -9.42
C GLN A 51 -2.20 -1.12 -8.25
N LEU A 52 -1.92 -1.52 -7.01
CA LEU A 52 -2.18 -0.70 -5.82
C LEU A 52 -1.33 0.56 -5.79
N ARG A 53 -0.06 0.48 -6.19
CA ARG A 53 0.84 1.62 -6.29
C ARG A 53 0.30 2.66 -7.28
N ASP A 54 -0.23 2.20 -8.40
CA ASP A 54 -0.61 3.09 -9.50
C ASP A 54 -2.03 3.67 -9.31
N THR A 55 -2.95 2.90 -8.70
CA THR A 55 -4.37 3.28 -8.59
C THR A 55 -4.85 3.57 -7.16
N GLY A 56 -4.19 3.01 -6.14
CA GLY A 56 -4.66 3.05 -4.75
C GLY A 56 -5.90 2.21 -4.46
N ILE A 57 -6.47 1.51 -5.44
CA ILE A 57 -7.72 0.76 -5.29
C ILE A 57 -7.43 -0.64 -4.76
N LEU A 58 -8.06 -1.01 -3.64
CA LEU A 58 -8.00 -2.36 -3.13
C LEU A 58 -9.12 -3.22 -3.72
N TYR A 59 -8.76 -4.28 -4.44
CA TYR A 59 -9.73 -5.27 -4.96
C TYR A 59 -9.82 -6.54 -4.11
N TYR A 60 -8.81 -6.82 -3.30
CA TYR A 60 -8.63 -8.12 -2.66
C TYR A 60 -8.73 -8.04 -1.14
N ASP A 61 -8.84 -9.20 -0.50
CA ASP A 61 -8.91 -9.30 0.96
C ASP A 61 -7.74 -8.57 1.64
N TRP A 62 -8.09 -7.61 2.49
CA TRP A 62 -7.13 -6.77 3.18
C TRP A 62 -6.19 -7.58 4.08
N ASN A 63 -6.68 -8.62 4.77
CA ASN A 63 -5.85 -9.38 5.69
C ASN A 63 -4.76 -10.17 4.94
N ARG A 64 -5.09 -10.72 3.76
CA ARG A 64 -4.10 -11.38 2.90
C ARG A 64 -3.08 -10.39 2.35
N LEU A 65 -3.53 -9.22 1.86
CA LEU A 65 -2.62 -8.17 1.39
C LEU A 65 -1.72 -7.65 2.53
N LYS A 66 -2.26 -7.50 3.74
CA LYS A 66 -1.52 -7.08 4.93
C LYS A 66 -0.34 -8.02 5.22
N CYS A 67 -0.46 -9.33 4.98
CA CYS A 67 0.68 -10.27 5.07
C CYS A 67 1.79 -9.93 4.06
N VAL A 68 1.44 -9.55 2.84
CA VAL A 68 2.40 -9.10 1.81
C VAL A 68 3.07 -7.78 2.22
N ILE A 69 2.31 -6.84 2.78
CA ILE A 69 2.85 -5.57 3.28
C ILE A 69 3.80 -5.80 4.46
N LEU A 70 3.41 -6.63 5.43
CA LEU A 70 4.27 -7.02 6.56
C LEU A 70 5.59 -7.63 6.08
N PHE A 71 5.51 -8.52 5.09
CA PHE A 71 6.69 -9.08 4.45
C PHE A 71 7.59 -8.00 3.84
N LYS A 72 7.03 -7.07 3.04
CA LYS A 72 7.82 -5.98 2.43
C LYS A 72 8.43 -5.02 3.46
N VAL A 73 7.73 -4.74 4.56
CA VAL A 73 8.28 -3.93 5.67
C VAL A 73 9.46 -4.64 6.33
N LYS A 74 9.36 -5.95 6.60
CA LYS A 74 10.46 -6.76 7.14
C LYS A 74 11.66 -6.81 6.19
N ALA A 75 11.42 -6.99 4.89
CA ALA A 75 12.48 -6.97 3.89
C ALA A 75 13.18 -5.60 3.83
N ALA A 76 12.42 -4.50 3.86
CA ALA A 76 12.95 -3.15 3.90
C ALA A 76 13.82 -2.92 5.14
N LEU A 77 13.36 -3.37 6.32
CA LEU A 77 14.13 -3.31 7.57
C LEU A 77 15.47 -4.01 7.45
N HIS A 78 15.48 -5.24 6.92
CA HIS A 78 16.72 -5.98 6.68
C HIS A 78 17.69 -5.20 5.76
N MET A 79 17.18 -4.51 4.73
CA MET A 79 17.99 -3.64 3.88
C MET A 79 18.56 -2.42 4.61
N TYR A 80 17.87 -1.88 5.61
CA TYR A 80 18.41 -0.77 6.40
C TYR A 80 19.43 -1.24 7.43
N ASP A 81 19.21 -2.40 8.05
CA ASP A 81 20.11 -2.95 9.06
C ASP A 81 21.50 -3.25 8.46
N THR A 82 21.58 -3.64 7.18
CA THR A 82 22.86 -3.80 6.46
C THR A 82 23.59 -2.48 6.17
N THR A 83 22.89 -1.33 6.24
CA THR A 83 23.47 0.01 6.03
C THR A 83 24.04 0.61 7.32
N GLY A 84 23.70 0.06 8.48
CA GLY A 84 24.05 0.57 9.81
C GLY A 84 22.93 1.41 10.45
N PRO A 85 23.01 1.63 11.77
CA PRO A 85 21.93 2.24 12.54
C PRO A 85 21.69 3.70 12.17
N SER A 86 20.42 4.13 12.24
CA SER A 86 20.04 5.55 12.20
C SER A 86 20.43 6.23 13.52
N SER A 87 20.95 7.45 13.46
CA SER A 87 21.18 8.28 14.65
C SER A 87 19.93 9.06 15.10
N GLU A 88 18.85 9.01 14.34
CA GLU A 88 17.57 9.65 14.67
C GLU A 88 16.62 8.68 15.40
N GLU A 89 15.74 9.24 16.22
CA GLU A 89 14.66 8.52 16.93
C GLU A 89 13.76 7.76 15.95
N GLU A 90 13.58 6.47 16.25
CA GLU A 90 12.86 5.48 15.46
C GLU A 90 11.76 4.91 16.36
N ILE A 91 10.53 4.80 15.82
CA ILE A 91 9.48 4.07 16.51
C ILE A 91 9.92 2.64 16.82
N ASP A 92 9.51 2.12 17.96
CA ASP A 92 9.80 0.74 18.30
C ASP A 92 9.25 -0.23 17.24
N ARG A 93 10.06 -1.20 16.85
CA ARG A 93 9.70 -2.13 15.77
C ARG A 93 8.56 -3.05 16.18
N VAL A 94 8.48 -3.45 17.45
CA VAL A 94 7.37 -4.25 17.98
C VAL A 94 6.09 -3.44 17.90
N GLU A 95 6.12 -2.19 18.37
CA GLU A 95 4.98 -1.26 18.26
C GLU A 95 4.52 -1.12 16.80
N LEU A 96 5.44 -0.92 15.86
CA LEU A 96 5.08 -0.84 14.44
C LEU A 96 4.37 -2.11 13.95
N PHE A 97 4.92 -3.30 14.26
CA PHE A 97 4.32 -4.56 13.80
C PHE A 97 2.96 -4.83 14.45
N GLU A 98 2.77 -4.46 15.71
CA GLU A 98 1.49 -4.51 16.40
C GLU A 98 0.47 -3.58 15.72
N THR A 99 0.85 -2.33 15.44
CA THR A 99 0.00 -1.37 14.73
C THR A 99 -0.43 -1.89 13.36
N ILE A 100 0.50 -2.46 12.59
CA ILE A 100 0.18 -3.05 11.28
C ILE A 100 -0.79 -4.22 11.46
N THR A 101 -0.48 -5.15 12.38
CA THR A 101 -1.26 -6.38 12.57
C THR A 101 -2.67 -6.10 13.08
N ALA A 102 -2.82 -5.17 14.03
CA ALA A 102 -4.08 -4.76 14.63
C ALA A 102 -4.99 -4.00 13.66
N ARG A 103 -4.45 -3.48 12.55
CA ARG A 103 -5.24 -2.75 11.55
C ARG A 103 -6.26 -3.67 10.87
N ALA A 104 -7.52 -3.50 11.24
CA ALA A 104 -8.65 -4.30 10.71
C ALA A 104 -9.05 -3.93 9.28
N THR A 105 -8.81 -2.68 8.86
CA THR A 105 -9.26 -2.14 7.57
C THR A 105 -8.15 -1.40 6.85
N PRO A 106 -8.11 -1.41 5.51
CA PRO A 106 -7.05 -0.74 4.75
C PRO A 106 -7.09 0.78 5.01
N PRO A 107 -5.93 1.43 5.22
CA PRO A 107 -5.88 2.88 5.38
C PRO A 107 -6.10 3.59 4.03
N PHE A 108 -6.69 4.78 4.04
CA PHE A 108 -6.85 5.57 2.80
C PHE A 108 -5.50 5.90 2.13
N THR A 109 -4.41 5.89 2.90
CA THR A 109 -3.04 6.08 2.42
C THR A 109 -2.44 4.84 1.77
N LEU A 110 -3.23 3.81 1.45
CA LEU A 110 -2.75 2.54 0.92
C LEU A 110 -1.84 2.72 -0.29
N GLN A 111 -2.20 3.58 -1.26
CA GLN A 111 -1.35 3.88 -2.41
C GLN A 111 0.06 4.33 -1.99
N ARG A 112 0.12 5.33 -1.11
CA ARG A 112 1.37 5.91 -0.64
C ARG A 112 2.18 4.92 0.19
N LEU A 113 1.51 4.08 0.98
CA LEU A 113 2.13 2.99 1.70
C LEU A 113 2.80 2.01 0.73
N ILE A 114 2.09 1.57 -0.32
CA ILE A 114 2.64 0.62 -1.30
C ILE A 114 3.84 1.20 -2.05
N GLU A 115 3.77 2.46 -2.50
CA GLU A 115 4.93 3.15 -3.10
C GLU A 115 6.17 3.05 -2.21
N VAL A 116 6.01 3.34 -0.92
CA VAL A 116 7.10 3.38 0.05
C VAL A 116 7.65 2.00 0.38
N VAL A 117 6.80 0.99 0.58
CA VAL A 117 7.29 -0.36 0.96
C VAL A 117 7.85 -1.14 -0.24
N VAL A 118 7.44 -0.82 -1.47
CA VAL A 118 8.01 -1.44 -2.69
C VAL A 118 9.39 -0.88 -3.01
N ALA A 119 9.63 0.41 -2.77
CA ALA A 119 10.90 1.07 -3.08
C ALA A 119 11.43 1.92 -1.90
N PRO A 120 11.72 1.31 -0.73
CA PRO A 120 12.01 2.04 0.51
C PRO A 120 13.16 3.03 0.37
N LYS A 121 14.28 2.61 -0.24
CA LYS A 121 15.48 3.43 -0.43
C LYS A 121 15.31 4.55 -1.46
N ALA A 122 14.30 4.48 -2.33
CA ALA A 122 13.98 5.57 -3.25
C ALA A 122 13.30 6.75 -2.53
N TYR A 123 12.59 6.49 -1.43
CA TYR A 123 11.86 7.51 -0.67
C TYR A 123 12.58 7.94 0.61
N TYR A 124 13.23 7.01 1.31
CA TYR A 124 13.86 7.27 2.60
C TYR A 124 15.26 6.67 2.66
N ARG A 125 16.24 7.53 2.92
CA ARG A 125 17.63 7.11 3.11
C ARG A 125 17.87 6.42 4.46
N LEU A 126 17.14 6.84 5.49
CA LEU A 126 17.29 6.41 6.88
C LEU A 126 16.16 5.46 7.32
N SER A 127 16.46 4.50 8.20
CA SER A 127 15.48 3.55 8.76
C SER A 127 14.40 4.27 9.57
N SER A 128 14.80 5.18 10.45
CA SER A 128 13.93 6.00 11.29
C SER A 128 12.84 6.71 10.48
N LYS A 129 13.24 7.37 9.38
CA LYS A 129 12.30 8.06 8.48
C LYS A 129 11.34 7.09 7.80
N PHE A 130 11.84 5.94 7.35
CA PHE A 130 11.00 4.90 6.75
C PHE A 130 9.96 4.38 7.75
N LEU A 131 10.38 3.99 8.95
CA LEU A 131 9.51 3.39 9.95
C LEU A 131 8.48 4.36 10.50
N ASN A 132 8.91 5.58 10.82
CA ASN A 132 8.01 6.63 11.27
C ASN A 132 6.99 6.99 10.17
N ALA A 133 7.36 6.91 8.88
CA ALA A 133 6.43 7.11 7.79
C ALA A 133 5.43 5.95 7.65
N VAL A 134 5.91 4.70 7.68
CA VAL A 134 5.04 3.51 7.62
C VAL A 134 4.06 3.52 8.78
N HIS A 135 4.52 3.79 10.01
CA HIS A 135 3.63 3.89 11.18
C HIS A 135 2.50 4.89 10.95
N LYS A 136 2.85 6.12 10.53
CA LYS A 136 1.87 7.18 10.26
C LYS A 136 0.85 6.81 9.18
N PHE A 137 1.23 6.01 8.18
CA PHE A 137 0.28 5.52 7.18
C PHE A 137 -0.74 4.53 7.75
N PHE A 138 -0.44 3.85 8.85
CA PHE A 138 -1.39 2.95 9.52
C PHE A 138 -2.22 3.64 10.62
N GLU A 139 -1.74 4.76 11.18
CA GLU A 139 -2.44 5.52 12.24
C GLU A 139 -3.60 6.37 11.71
N VAL A 140 -3.75 6.52 10.40
CA VAL A 140 -4.83 7.34 9.83
C VAL A 140 -6.22 6.79 10.20
N SER A 141 -7.14 7.69 10.55
CA SER A 141 -8.50 7.30 10.93
C SER A 141 -9.40 6.94 9.74
N SER A 142 -9.13 7.50 8.56
CA SER A 142 -9.93 7.25 7.36
C SER A 142 -9.57 5.93 6.67
N LEU A 143 -10.59 5.28 6.10
CA LEU A 143 -10.50 3.95 5.51
C LEU A 143 -10.44 4.04 3.98
N ALA A 144 -9.78 3.08 3.35
CA ALA A 144 -9.95 2.83 1.92
C ALA A 144 -11.15 1.91 1.68
N ASP A 145 -11.89 2.18 0.60
CA ASP A 145 -12.93 1.26 0.13
C ASP A 145 -12.31 0.06 -0.59
N VAL A 146 -12.97 -1.08 -0.49
CA VAL A 146 -12.71 -2.25 -1.34
C VAL A 146 -13.64 -2.16 -2.54
N ASP A 147 -13.10 -2.30 -3.74
CA ASP A 147 -13.86 -2.26 -4.99
C ASP A 147 -13.91 -3.63 -5.67
N ASP A 148 -14.78 -3.77 -6.68
CA ASP A 148 -14.90 -5.01 -7.45
C ASP A 148 -14.02 -4.96 -8.71
N PRO A 149 -13.02 -5.86 -8.86
CA PRO A 149 -12.17 -5.88 -10.06
C PRO A 149 -12.94 -6.21 -11.36
N ARG A 150 -14.15 -6.76 -11.26
CA ARG A 150 -15.05 -7.07 -12.39
C ARG A 150 -15.86 -5.86 -12.84
N ALA A 151 -16.04 -4.89 -11.93
CA ALA A 151 -16.81 -3.68 -12.14
C ALA A 151 -16.14 -2.50 -11.42
N PRO A 152 -14.88 -2.16 -11.80
CA PRO A 152 -14.14 -1.13 -11.10
C PRO A 152 -14.86 0.21 -11.28
N ARG A 153 -15.08 0.89 -10.17
CA ARG A 153 -15.64 2.24 -10.18
C ARG A 153 -14.61 3.17 -10.79
N LEU A 154 -15.09 4.35 -11.18
CA LEU A 154 -14.19 5.44 -11.54
C LEU A 154 -13.20 5.62 -10.40
N ALA A 155 -11.92 5.38 -10.70
CA ALA A 155 -10.85 5.78 -9.83
C ALA A 155 -10.94 7.30 -9.76
N VAL A 156 -11.68 7.85 -8.81
CA VAL A 156 -11.48 9.23 -8.44
C VAL A 156 -10.08 9.20 -7.88
N ALA A 157 -9.09 9.61 -8.68
CA ALA A 157 -7.75 9.78 -8.19
C ALA A 157 -7.91 10.57 -6.89
N GLN A 158 -7.49 10.00 -5.76
CA GLN A 158 -7.47 10.72 -4.48
C GLN A 158 -6.38 11.79 -4.56
N ARG A 159 -6.46 12.67 -5.57
CA ARG A 159 -5.72 13.89 -5.71
C ARG A 159 -6.21 14.77 -4.59
N LYS A 160 -5.32 14.97 -3.62
CA LYS A 160 -5.35 16.02 -2.61
C LYS A 160 -6.13 17.22 -3.15
N LEU A 161 -7.32 17.46 -2.61
CA LEU A 161 -7.92 18.79 -2.73
C LEU A 161 -6.91 19.74 -2.06
N PRO A 162 -6.35 20.73 -2.76
CA PRO A 162 -5.54 21.75 -2.09
C PRO A 162 -6.43 22.42 -1.05
N THR A 163 -5.95 22.46 0.20
CA THR A 163 -6.65 23.05 1.36
C THR A 163 -6.67 24.58 1.30
N SER A 164 -7.09 25.16 0.17
CA SER A 164 -7.21 26.60 0.03
C SER A 164 -8.39 26.98 -0.86
N ILE A 165 -9.60 26.71 -0.39
CA ILE A 165 -10.79 27.53 -0.67
C ILE A 165 -11.60 27.64 0.62
N ARG A 166 -11.11 28.47 1.54
CA ARG A 166 -11.92 29.08 2.62
C ARG A 166 -11.44 30.51 2.83
N GLN A 167 -11.52 31.33 1.79
CA GLN A 167 -11.45 32.79 1.90
C GLN A 167 -12.27 33.43 0.78
N PHE A 168 -13.58 33.22 0.79
CA PHE A 168 -14.59 34.14 0.25
C PHE A 168 -15.90 33.79 0.95
N ILE A 169 -16.67 34.80 1.35
CA ILE A 169 -17.67 34.86 2.46
C ILE A 169 -16.92 35.23 3.76
N ASP A 170 -16.79 36.49 4.18
CA ASP A 170 -17.47 37.76 3.87
C ASP A 170 -16.47 38.92 3.75
#